data_AF-A0A7X1GLM5-F1
#
_entry.id   AF-A0A7X1GLM5-F1
#
_cell.length_a   1.000
_cell.length_b   1.000
_cell.length_c   1.000
_cell.angle_alpha   90.00
_cell.angle_beta   90.00
_cell.angle_gamma   90.00
#
_symmetry.space_group_name_H-M   'P 1'
#
loop_
_entity.id
_entity.type
_entity.pdbx_description
1 polymer ?
#
loop_
_entity_poly.entity_id
_entity_poly.type
_entity_poly.pdbx_seq_one_letter_code
_entity_poly.pdbx_strand_id
1 'polypeptide(L)'
;MLDRLMQRMDRHLFSTQYFHGFLSSAELNIRAWALILNFAPSNPITIKKYNGAQSPAERLNHFRYHDNWLENLLISASLGGYRAPPPNPL
;
A
#
# COMPACT_ATOMS: atom_id res chain seq x y z
N MET A 1 -17.56 0.24 -5.16
CA MET A 1 -16.22 -0.40 -5.36
C MET A 1 -15.23 -0.07 -4.24
N LEU A 2 -15.41 1.04 -3.50
CA LEU A 2 -14.74 1.27 -2.21
C LEU A 2 -15.20 0.29 -1.13
N ASP A 3 -16.46 -0.15 -1.15
CA ASP A 3 -17.05 -0.97 -0.09
C ASP A 3 -16.28 -2.27 0.13
N ARG A 4 -15.86 -2.94 -0.95
CA ARG A 4 -15.06 -4.18 -0.86
C ARG A 4 -13.66 -3.92 -0.30
N LEU A 5 -13.09 -2.74 -0.55
CA LEU A 5 -11.81 -2.32 0.01
C LEU A 5 -11.96 -2.07 1.51
N MET A 6 -12.98 -1.32 1.89
CA MET A 6 -13.31 -1.00 3.28
C MET A 6 -13.63 -2.26 4.08
N GLN A 7 -14.34 -3.24 3.51
CA GLN A 7 -14.59 -4.55 4.14
C GLN A 7 -13.31 -5.38 4.36
N ARG A 8 -12.26 -5.19 3.56
CA ARG A 8 -10.95 -5.84 3.82
C ARG A 8 -10.19 -5.10 4.90
N MET A 9 -10.29 -3.77 4.94
CA MET A 9 -9.69 -2.95 5.99
C MET A 9 -10.32 -3.27 7.34
N ASP A 10 -11.64 -3.33 7.41
CA ASP A 10 -12.39 -3.66 8.62
C ASP A 10 -11.99 -5.02 9.19
N ARG A 11 -11.87 -6.05 8.33
CA ARG A 11 -11.36 -7.37 8.75
C ARG A 11 -9.94 -7.31 9.29
N HIS A 12 -9.05 -6.53 8.66
CA HIS A 12 -7.68 -6.36 9.15
C HIS A 12 -7.66 -5.71 10.54
N LEU A 13 -8.41 -4.61 10.68
CA LEU A 13 -8.56 -3.91 11.96
C LEU A 13 -9.14 -4.84 13.03
N PHE A 14 -10.19 -5.58 12.73
CA PHE A 14 -10.76 -6.55 13.67
C PHE A 14 -9.71 -7.56 14.16
N SER A 15 -8.90 -8.13 13.26
CA SER A 15 -7.82 -9.05 13.62
C SER A 15 -6.71 -8.43 14.48
N THR A 16 -6.52 -7.12 14.41
CA THR A 16 -5.52 -6.38 15.19
C THR A 16 -6.11 -5.67 16.42
N GLN A 17 -7.33 -6.04 16.84
CA GLN A 17 -8.06 -5.38 17.93
C GLN A 17 -8.29 -3.88 17.67
N TYR A 18 -8.55 -3.54 16.40
CA TYR A 18 -8.70 -2.20 15.86
C TYR A 18 -7.50 -1.32 16.20
N PHE A 19 -7.71 -0.29 17.00
CA PHE A 19 -6.69 0.71 17.38
C PHE A 19 -6.31 0.58 18.86
N HIS A 20 -6.34 -0.65 19.40
CA HIS A 20 -5.98 -0.88 20.79
C HIS A 20 -4.49 -0.57 21.03
N GLY A 21 -4.20 0.08 22.17
CA GLY A 21 -2.85 0.53 22.52
C GLY A 21 -2.58 1.99 22.17
N PHE A 22 -1.46 2.27 21.52
CA PHE A 22 -1.02 3.62 21.19
C PHE A 22 -1.43 4.03 19.77
N LEU A 23 -1.77 5.31 19.59
CA LEU A 23 -2.09 5.88 18.28
C LEU A 23 -0.96 5.67 17.26
N SER A 24 0.30 5.81 17.68
CA SER A 24 1.47 5.58 16.82
C SER A 24 1.53 4.14 16.29
N SER A 25 1.17 3.16 17.11
CA SER A 25 1.09 1.76 16.69
C SER A 25 -0.06 1.54 15.70
N ALA A 26 -1.21 2.16 15.92
CA ALA A 26 -2.35 2.12 15.00
C ALA A 26 -2.01 2.74 13.63
N GLU A 27 -1.31 3.88 13.62
CA GLU A 27 -0.84 4.53 12.38
C GLU A 27 0.13 3.64 11.60
N LEU A 28 1.12 3.04 12.28
CA LEU A 28 2.06 2.12 11.64
C LEU A 28 1.36 0.87 11.11
N ASN A 29 0.40 0.32 11.86
CA ASN A 29 -0.38 -0.84 11.47
C ASN A 29 -1.17 -0.57 10.17
N ILE A 30 -1.97 0.50 10.14
CA ILE A 30 -2.79 0.80 8.96
C ILE A 30 -1.93 1.19 7.75
N ARG A 31 -0.80 1.88 7.98
CA ARG A 31 0.18 2.20 6.94
C ARG A 31 0.80 0.93 6.34
N ALA A 32 1.20 -0.02 7.19
CA ALA A 32 1.74 -1.30 6.74
C ALA A 32 0.72 -2.07 5.90
N TRP A 33 -0.54 -2.13 6.35
CA TRP A 33 -1.64 -2.75 5.60
C TRP A 33 -1.83 -2.10 4.23
N ALA A 34 -1.86 -0.77 4.17
CA ALA A 34 -2.01 -0.02 2.92
C ALA A 34 -0.84 -0.28 1.94
N LEU A 35 0.40 -0.34 2.44
CA LEU A 35 1.58 -0.63 1.61
C LEU A 35 1.50 -2.04 1.01
N ILE A 36 1.24 -3.05 1.84
CA ILE A 36 1.10 -4.43 1.36
C ILE A 36 -0.04 -4.55 0.36
N LEU A 37 -1.18 -3.93 0.66
CA LEU A 37 -2.34 -3.95 -0.22
C LEU A 37 -2.03 -3.38 -1.60
N ASN A 38 -1.18 -2.35 -1.70
CA ASN A 38 -0.86 -1.67 -2.96
C ASN A 38 0.28 -2.32 -3.74
N PHE A 39 1.28 -2.88 -3.08
CA PHE A 39 2.52 -3.34 -3.72
C PHE A 39 2.69 -4.86 -3.78
N ALA A 40 1.98 -5.63 -2.95
CA ALA A 40 2.04 -7.09 -3.05
C ALA A 40 1.54 -7.56 -4.43
N PRO A 41 2.14 -8.63 -4.98
CA PRO A 41 1.76 -9.14 -6.27
C PRO A 41 0.32 -9.67 -6.23
N SER A 42 -0.43 -9.33 -7.27
CA SER A 42 -1.76 -9.87 -7.53
C SER A 42 -1.63 -11.34 -7.90
N ASN A 43 -2.71 -12.11 -7.76
CA ASN A 43 -2.70 -13.49 -8.24
C ASN A 43 -2.49 -13.53 -9.77
N PRO A 44 -1.92 -14.63 -10.32
CA PRO A 44 -1.59 -14.74 -11.75
C PRO A 44 -2.77 -14.48 -12.70
N ILE A 45 -3.99 -14.88 -12.31
CA ILE A 45 -5.21 -14.65 -13.11
C ILE A 45 -5.49 -13.14 -13.23
N THR A 46 -5.32 -12.41 -12.13
CA THR A 46 -5.49 -10.96 -12.08
C THR A 46 -4.40 -10.27 -12.91
N ILE A 47 -3.15 -10.71 -12.80
CA ILE A 47 -2.03 -10.19 -13.60
C ILE A 47 -2.33 -10.33 -15.10
N LYS A 48 -2.78 -11.53 -15.53
CA LYS A 48 -3.17 -11.78 -16.92
C LYS A 48 -4.32 -10.88 -17.37
N LYS A 49 -5.32 -10.66 -16.51
CA LYS A 49 -6.45 -9.76 -16.79
C LYS A 49 -6.01 -8.31 -16.98
N TYR A 50 -4.97 -7.87 -16.28
CA TYR A 50 -4.46 -6.49 -16.33
C TYR A 50 -3.15 -6.38 -17.13
N ASN A 51 -3.03 -7.14 -18.22
CA ASN A 51 -1.93 -7.02 -19.19
C ASN A 51 -0.52 -7.10 -18.57
N GLY A 52 -0.35 -7.93 -17.55
CA GLY A 52 0.95 -8.13 -16.90
C GLY A 52 1.26 -7.18 -15.74
N ALA A 53 0.38 -6.23 -15.43
CA ALA A 53 0.54 -5.38 -14.25
C ALA A 53 0.46 -6.22 -12.96
N GLN A 54 1.52 -6.16 -12.16
CA GLN A 54 1.76 -7.05 -11.04
C GLN A 54 0.97 -6.63 -9.80
N SER A 55 0.83 -5.33 -9.54
CA SER A 55 0.25 -4.81 -8.29
C SER A 55 -0.90 -3.81 -8.54
N PRO A 56 -1.76 -3.53 -7.54
CA PRO A 56 -2.70 -2.41 -7.64
C PRO A 56 -2.04 -1.06 -7.93
N ALA A 57 -0.89 -0.76 -7.32
CA ALA A 57 -0.18 0.49 -7.54
C ALA A 57 0.25 0.63 -9.01
N GLU A 58 0.82 -0.43 -9.59
CA GLU A 58 1.21 -0.43 -11.01
C GLU A 58 0.01 -0.26 -11.93
N ARG A 59 -1.13 -0.88 -11.61
CA ARG A 59 -2.36 -0.76 -12.41
C ARG A 59 -2.92 0.65 -12.44
N LEU A 60 -2.83 1.38 -11.32
CA LEU A 60 -3.33 2.75 -11.22
C LEU A 60 -2.36 3.76 -11.85
N ASN A 61 -1.06 3.54 -11.67
CA ASN A 61 -0.03 4.48 -12.12
C ASN A 61 0.47 4.20 -13.54
N HIS A 62 0.18 3.02 -14.09
CA HIS A 62 0.73 2.51 -15.35
C HIS A 62 2.27 2.49 -15.37
N PHE A 63 2.89 2.37 -14.19
CA PHE A 63 4.33 2.45 -13.99
C PHE A 63 4.77 1.61 -12.78
N ARG A 64 5.98 1.03 -12.85
CA ARG A 64 6.67 0.35 -11.75
C ARG A 64 8.11 0.84 -11.67
N TYR A 65 8.67 0.89 -10.46
CA TYR A 65 10.06 1.27 -10.23
C TYR A 65 11.04 0.12 -10.52
N HIS A 66 10.66 -1.10 -10.16
CA HIS A 66 11.48 -2.30 -10.31
C HIS A 66 10.62 -3.53 -10.65
N ASP A 67 11.23 -4.61 -11.16
CA ASP A 67 10.49 -5.85 -11.43
C ASP A 67 10.19 -6.65 -10.16
N ASN A 68 11.03 -6.50 -9.12
CA ASN A 68 10.77 -7.06 -7.80
C ASN A 68 9.72 -6.22 -7.06
N TRP A 69 8.60 -6.84 -6.70
CA TRP A 69 7.51 -6.17 -5.97
C TRP A 69 7.97 -5.58 -4.63
N LEU A 70 8.90 -6.25 -3.94
CA LEU A 70 9.38 -5.81 -2.63
C LEU A 70 10.18 -4.51 -2.75
N GLU A 71 10.95 -4.36 -3.82
CA GLU A 71 11.71 -3.13 -4.08
C GLU A 71 10.79 -1.95 -4.39
N ASN A 72 9.70 -2.17 -5.14
CA ASN A 72 8.68 -1.13 -5.33
C ASN A 72 8.08 -0.64 -4.00
N LEU A 73 7.81 -1.56 -3.08
CA LEU A 73 7.33 -1.24 -1.74
C LEU A 73 8.36 -0.42 -0.97
N LEU A 74 9.63 -0.87 -0.92
CA LEU A 74 10.69 -0.19 -0.19
C LEU A 74 10.96 1.21 -0.73
N ILE A 75 11.04 1.37 -2.06
CA ILE A 75 11.21 2.66 -2.73
C ILE A 75 10.06 3.60 -2.35
N SER A 76 8.81 3.14 -2.48
CA SER A 76 7.64 3.97 -2.19
C SER A 76 7.51 4.33 -0.70
N ALA A 77 7.95 3.45 0.20
CA ALA A 77 7.92 3.69 1.64
C ALA A 77 9.10 4.55 2.14
N SER A 78 10.18 4.67 1.35
CA SER A 78 11.41 5.38 1.74
C SER A 78 11.28 6.90 1.85
N LEU A 79 10.15 7.46 1.38
CA LEU A 79 9.96 8.90 1.19
C LEU A 79 11.07 9.56 0.34
N GLY A 80 11.86 8.80 -0.44
CA GLY A 80 13.02 9.32 -1.16
C GLY A 80 14.07 9.98 -0.25
N GLY A 81 14.09 9.65 1.04
CA GLY A 81 14.93 10.31 2.05
C GLY A 81 14.35 11.61 2.63
N TYR A 82 13.19 12.07 2.17
CA TYR A 82 12.52 13.25 2.72
C TYR A 82 11.88 12.92 4.07
N ARG A 83 12.37 13.56 5.14
CA ARG A 83 11.81 13.44 6.50
C ARG A 83 11.02 14.66 6.96
N ALA A 84 11.04 15.71 6.14
CA ALA A 84 10.27 16.92 6.36
C ALA A 84 9.39 17.18 5.12
N PRO A 85 8.15 17.65 5.30
CA PRO A 85 7.35 18.11 4.18
C PRO A 85 8.09 19.25 3.46
N PRO A 86 7.98 19.35 2.13
CA PRO A 86 8.54 20.49 1.42
C PRO A 86 7.97 21.79 2.00
N PRO A 87 8.77 22.85 2.14
CA PRO A 87 8.27 24.14 2.60
C PRO A 87 7.12 24.57 1.68
N ASN A 88 6.04 25.05 2.29
CA ASN A 88 4.85 25.47 1.57
C ASN A 88 5.26 26.54 0.53
N PRO A 89 4.99 26.35 -0.78
CA PRO A 89 5.28 27.39 -1.76
C PRO A 89 4.40 28.60 -1.42
N LEU A 90 5.05 29.72 -1.07
CA LEU A 90 4.41 31.01 -0.88
C LEU A 90 3.80 31.53 -2.20
#